data_AF-A0A512NLL0-F1
#
_entry.id   AF-A0A512NLL0-F1
#
_cell.length_a   1.000
_cell.length_b   1.000
_cell.length_c   1.000
_cell.angle_alpha   90.00
_cell.angle_beta   90.00
_cell.angle_gamma   90.00
#
_symmetry.space_group_name_H-M   'P 1'
#
loop_
_entity.id
_entity.type
_entity.pdbx_description
1 polymer ?
#
loop_
_entity_poly.entity_id
_entity_poly.type
_entity_poly.pdbx_seq_one_letter_code
_entity_poly.pdbx_strand_id
1 'polypeptide(L)' 'MLGAPTSEEDRPPGKRWRYRDGQCTLVVHLYPDVQTKQFGALAYEVKSHDDTDEGKRACTVQLQSRAQANQ' A
#
# COMPACT_ATOMS: atom_id res chain seq x y z
N MET A 1 7.48 8.38 -5.70
CA MET A 1 7.15 7.31 -4.70
C MET A 1 5.73 7.54 -4.21
N LEU A 2 5.02 6.61 -3.57
CA LEU A 2 3.64 6.87 -3.08
C LEU A 2 3.54 7.97 -1.99
N GLY A 3 4.67 8.37 -1.42
CA GLY A 3 4.76 9.27 -0.26
C GLY A 3 4.59 8.51 1.06
N ALA A 4 4.27 9.23 2.13
CA ALA A 4 3.95 8.63 3.42
C ALA A 4 2.62 7.86 3.36
N PRO A 5 2.48 6.73 4.08
CA PRO A 5 1.22 6.04 4.21
C PRO A 5 0.20 6.88 4.98
N THR A 6 -1.08 6.66 4.70
CA THR A 6 -2.19 7.27 5.47
C THR A 6 -2.25 6.72 6.90
N SER A 7 -1.89 5.45 7.09
CA SER A 7 -1.72 4.88 8.43
C SER A 7 -0.62 3.82 8.43
N GLU A 8 0.15 3.78 9.50
CA GLU A 8 1.08 2.71 9.84
C GLU A 8 0.55 1.94 11.05
N GLU A 9 0.60 0.62 10.98
CA GLU A 9 0.17 -0.29 12.04
C GLU A 9 1.30 -1.27 12.35
N ASP A 10 1.80 -1.24 13.59
CA ASP A 10 2.76 -2.23 14.07
C ASP A 10 2.09 -3.60 14.22
N ARG A 11 2.66 -4.60 13.55
CA ARG A 11 2.16 -5.98 13.51
C ARG A 11 3.34 -6.94 13.70
N PRO A 12 3.94 -7.01 14.91
CA PRO A 12 5.15 -7.79 15.13
C PRO A 12 5.05 -9.21 14.58
N PRO A 13 6.09 -9.71 13.87
CA PRO A 13 7.40 -9.07 13.66
C PRO A 13 7.40 -7.97 12.56
N GLY A 14 6.32 -7.81 11.82
CA GLY A 14 6.19 -6.89 10.68
C GLY A 14 5.49 -5.56 10.99
N LYS A 15 5.12 -4.89 9.90
CA LYS A 15 4.29 -3.68 9.88
C LYS A 15 3.25 -3.80 8.77
N ARG A 16 2.19 -2.99 8.87
CA ARG A 16 1.24 -2.79 7.79
C ARG A 16 1.12 -1.31 7.48
N TRP A 17 1.34 -0.97 6.22
CA TRP A 17 1.07 0.37 5.71
C TRP A 17 -0.23 0.38 4.94
N ARG A 18 -1.00 1.45 5.11
CA ARG A 18 -2.22 1.69 4.35
C ARG A 18 -2.12 3.05 3.67
N TYR A 19 -2.33 3.07 2.36
CA TYR A 19 -2.49 4.29 1.57
C TYR A 19 -3.95 4.38 1.15
N ARG A 20 -4.61 5.48 1.50
CA ARG A 20 -5.95 5.81 1.02
C ARG A 20 -5.88 6.94 0.01
N ASP A 21 -6.64 6.80 -1.07
CA ASP A 21 -6.82 7.79 -2.12
C ASP A 21 -8.27 7.70 -2.63
N GLY A 22 -9.13 8.60 -2.15
CA GLY A 22 -10.57 8.50 -2.37
C GLY A 22 -11.15 7.17 -1.89
N GLN A 23 -11.77 6.42 -2.81
CA GLN A 23 -12.35 5.09 -2.55
C GLN A 23 -11.35 3.93 -2.70
N CYS A 24 -10.09 4.23 -2.99
CA CYS A 24 -9.05 3.25 -3.23
C CYS A 24 -8.16 3.09 -2.00
N THR A 25 -7.87 1.85 -1.64
CA THR A 25 -6.95 1.54 -0.56
C THR A 25 -5.88 0.57 -1.04
N LEU A 26 -4.61 0.95 -0.88
CA LEU A 26 -3.48 0.03 -0.98
C LEU A 26 -3.06 -0.39 0.43
N VAL A 27 -3.02 -1.70 0.68
CA VAL A 27 -2.45 -2.29 1.89
C VAL A 27 -1.13 -2.93 1.53
N VAL A 28 -0.05 -2.55 2.23
CA VAL A 28 1.28 -3.16 2.07
C VAL A 28 1.64 -3.86 3.38
N HIS A 29 1.96 -5.15 3.28
CA HIS A 29 2.46 -5.95 4.39
C HIS A 29 3.97 -5.95 4.34
N LEU A 30 4.61 -5.55 5.44
CA LEU A 30 6.05 -5.37 5.54
C LEU A 30 6.63 -6.40 6.50
N TYR A 31 7.74 -7.00 6.12
CA TYR A 31 8.53 -7.89 6.97
C TYR A 31 9.86 -7.24 7.33
N PRO A 32 10.39 -7.47 8.54
CA PRO A 32 11.73 -7.01 8.88
C PRO A 32 12.75 -7.92 8.21
N ASP A 33 13.67 -7.34 7.44
CA ASP A 33 14.89 -8.01 7.01
C ASP A 33 15.91 -7.94 8.15
N VAL A 34 16.27 -9.11 8.69
CA VAL A 34 17.18 -9.23 9.84
C VAL A 34 18.61 -8.82 9.47
N GLN A 35 19.04 -9.04 8.23
CA GLN A 35 20.40 -8.73 7.80
C GLN A 35 20.57 -7.23 7.62
N THR A 36 19.63 -6.60 6.92
CA THR A 36 19.72 -5.16 6.60
C THR A 36 19.11 -4.26 7.66
N LYS A 37 18.33 -4.82 8.60
CA LYS A 37 17.53 -4.10 9.60
C LYS A 37 16.51 -3.12 8.99
N GLN A 38 16.12 -3.37 7.74
CA GLN A 38 15.12 -2.58 7.01
C GLN A 38 13.83 -3.38 6.84
N PHE A 39 12.73 -2.70 6.55
CA PHE A 39 11.48 -3.36 6.21
C PHE A 39 11.39 -3.57 4.69
N GLY A 40 11.16 -4.82 4.27
CA GLY A 40 10.83 -5.18 2.90
C GLY A 40 9.33 -5.39 2.72
N ALA A 41 8.81 -5.18 1.50
CA ALA A 41 7.42 -5.52 1.18
C ALA A 41 7.29 -7.03 0.97
N LEU A 42 6.42 -7.67 1.77
CA LEU A 42 6.08 -9.09 1.64
C LEU A 42 4.96 -9.29 0.60
N ALA A 43 3.91 -8.49 0.72
CA ALA A 43 2.71 -8.58 -0.11
C ALA A 43 2.01 -7.22 -0.16
N TYR A 44 1.21 -7.00 -1.20
CA TYR A 44 0.32 -5.87 -1.29
C TYR A 44 -1.06 -6.27 -1.79
N GLU A 45 -2.07 -5.48 -1.43
CA GLU A 45 -3.45 -5.67 -1.85
C GLU A 45 -4.07 -4.31 -2.21
N VAL A 46 -4.73 -4.24 -3.36
CA VAL A 46 -5.54 -3.10 -3.77
C VAL A 46 -7.00 -3.43 -3.49
N LYS A 47 -7.68 -2.58 -2.73
CA LYS A 47 -9.12 -2.66 -2.46
C LYS A 47 -9.83 -1.47 -3.09
N SER A 48 -10.93 -1.74 -3.77
CA SER A 48 -11.94 -0.75 -4.18
C SER A 48 -13.15 -0.81 -3.26
N HIS A 49 -14.02 0.18 -3.32
CA HIS A 49 -15.24 0.24 -2.52
C HIS A 49 -16.21 -0.92 -2.79
N ASP A 50 -16.28 -1.36 -4.05
CA ASP A 50 -17.15 -2.42 -4.55
C ASP A 50 -16.48 -3.80 -4.63
N ASP A 51 -15.17 -3.87 -4.35
CA ASP A 51 -14.30 -5.05 -4.39
C ASP A 51 -14.30 -5.85 -5.72
N THR A 52 -14.79 -5.24 -6.80
CA THR A 52 -14.80 -5.84 -8.15
C THR A 52 -13.42 -5.79 -8.81
N ASP A 53 -13.16 -6.67 -9.78
CA ASP A 53 -11.91 -6.65 -10.55
C ASP A 53 -11.74 -5.37 -11.36
N GLU A 54 -12.85 -4.80 -11.86
CA GLU A 54 -12.84 -3.53 -12.57
C GLU A 54 -12.52 -2.37 -11.62
N GLY A 55 -13.16 -2.34 -10.44
CA GLY A 55 -12.86 -1.37 -9.39
C GLY A 55 -11.40 -1.43 -8.92
N LYS A 56 -10.87 -2.64 -8.72
CA LYS A 56 -9.44 -2.87 -8.38
C LYS A 56 -8.50 -2.36 -9.46
N ARG A 57 -8.84 -2.59 -10.74
CA ARG A 57 -8.03 -2.10 -11.88
C ARG A 57 -8.04 -0.57 -11.94
N ALA A 58 -9.21 0.06 -11.81
CA ALA A 58 -9.33 1.51 -11.74
C ALA A 58 -8.53 2.10 -10.56
N CYS A 59 -8.63 1.47 -9.38
CA CYS A 59 -7.86 1.89 -8.20
C CYS A 59 -6.36 1.74 -8.37
N THR A 60 -5.91 0.71 -9.09
CA THR A 60 -4.49 0.53 -9.40
C THR A 60 -3.96 1.72 -10.22
N VAL A 61 -4.71 2.17 -11.23
CA VAL A 61 -4.35 3.33 -12.05
C VAL A 61 -4.30 4.60 -11.19
N GLN A 62 -5.30 4.85 -10.34
CA GLN A 62 -5.32 6.03 -9.47
C GLN A 62 -4.11 6.07 -8.52
N LEU A 63 -3.79 4.95 -7.89
CA LEU A 63 -2.64 4.84 -6.99
C LEU A 63 -1.30 5.03 -7.73
N GLN A 64 -1.20 4.58 -8.99
CA GLN A 64 -0.04 4.85 -9.84
C GLN A 64 0.11 6.34 -10.16
N SER A 65 -0.98 7.03 -10.51
CA SER A 65 -0.98 8.48 -10.74
C SER A 65 -0.52 9.25 -9.51
N ARG A 66 -0.97 8.86 -8.31
CA ARG A 66 -0.45 9.41 -7.05
C ARG A 66 1.06 9.20 -6.90
N ALA A 67 1.56 8.00 -7.22
CA ALA A 67 2.98 7.70 -7.12
C ALA A 67 3.85 8.55 -8.07
N GLN A 68 3.28 8.98 -9.20
CA GLN A 68 3.89 9.89 -10.16
C GLN A 68 3.85 11.35 -9.71
N ALA A 69 2.74 11.79 -9.11
CA ALA A 69 2.61 13.15 -8.58
C ALA A 69 3.53 13.43 -7.38
N ASN A 70 3.91 12.38 -6.64
CA ASN A 70 4.82 12.42 -5.50
C ASN A 70 6.27 12.00 -5.88
N GLN A 71 6.67 12.24 -7.13
CA GLN A 71 8.08 12.20 -7.55
C GLN A 71 8.66 13.61 -7.49
#